data_AF-A0A1H3VFY2-F1
#
_entry.id   AF-A0A1H3VFY2-F1
#
_cell.length_a   1.000
_cell.length_b   1.000
_cell.length_c   1.000
_cell.angle_alpha   90.00
_cell.angle_beta   90.00
_cell.angle_gamma   90.00
#
_symmetry.space_group_name_H-M   'P 1'
#
loop_
_entity.id
_entity.type
_entity.pdbx_description
1 polymer ?
#
loop_
_entity_poly.entity_id
_entity_poly.type
_entity_poly.pdbx_seq_one_letter_code
_entity_poly.pdbx_strand_id
1 'polypeptide(L)' 'MTELVFIVCLALSPHQCEERALSFTDVTPMACAIGAQGVLAQWRAGRPGWRVAHWKCGPAGARGMKA' A
#
# COMPACT_ATOMS: atom_id res chain seq x y z
N MET A 1 -16.39 -1.20 -0.10
CA MET A 1 -15.20 -0.34 -0.21
C MET A 1 -14.00 -1.16 0.24
N THR A 2 -12.98 -1.23 -0.60
CA THR A 2 -11.76 -2.03 -0.38
C THR A 2 -10.59 -1.08 -0.24
N GLU A 3 -9.63 -1.41 0.61
CA GLU A 3 -8.41 -0.62 0.78
C GLU A 3 -7.19 -1.48 0.48
N LEU A 4 -6.23 -0.88 -0.22
CA LEU A 4 -4.85 -1.32 -0.28
C LEU A 4 -4.08 -0.57 0.79
N VAL A 5 -3.82 -1.23 1.90
CA VAL A 5 -2.93 -0.73 2.95
C VAL A 5 -1.52 -1.21 2.59
N PHE A 6 -0.51 -0.40 2.84
CA PHE A 6 0.90 -0.74 2.61
C PHE A 6 1.84 0.08 3.47
N ILE A 7 2.97 -0.53 3.83
CA ILE A 7 4.06 0.12 4.55
C ILE A 7 5.11 0.54 3.54
N VAL A 8 5.57 1.77 3.69
CA VAL A 8 6.67 2.32 2.90
C VAL A 8 7.77 2.76 3.82
N CYS A 9 9.02 2.49 3.45
CA CYS A 9 10.19 2.93 4.20
C CYS A 9 11.09 3.79 3.32
N LEU A 10 11.82 4.71 3.94
CA LEU A 10 12.79 5.54 3.24
C LEU A 10 13.93 4.70 2.69
N ALA A 11 14.31 4.97 1.44
CA ALA A 11 15.31 4.21 0.71
C ALA A 11 16.70 4.32 1.35
N LEU A 12 17.04 5.51 1.86
CA LEU A 12 18.29 5.83 2.54
C LEU A 12 18.19 5.65 4.08
N SER A 13 17.02 5.34 4.61
CA SER A 13 16.80 5.17 6.05
C SER A 13 15.70 4.12 6.29
N PRO A 14 16.01 2.83 6.13
CA PRO A 14 15.01 1.76 6.13
C PRO A 14 14.27 1.58 7.47
N HIS A 15 14.75 2.21 8.55
CA HIS A 15 14.07 2.23 9.85
C HIS A 15 12.93 3.27 9.92
N GLN A 16 12.89 4.21 8.98
CA GLN A 16 11.82 5.22 8.91
C GLN A 16 10.74 4.71 7.96
N CYS A 17 9.69 4.14 8.53
CA CYS A 17 8.56 3.56 7.80
C CYS A 17 7.23 4.25 8.14
N GLU A 18 6.35 4.30 7.15
CA GLU A 18 5.03 4.91 7.25
C GLU A 18 3.97 3.97 6.67
N GLU A 19 2.83 3.86 7.36
CA GLU A 19 1.65 3.19 6.83
C GLU A 19 0.88 4.15 5.92
N ARG A 20 0.49 3.65 4.74
CA ARG A 20 -0.32 4.35 3.75
C ARG A 20 -1.48 3.47 3.33
N ALA A 21 -2.56 4.09 2.91
CA ALA A 21 -3.73 3.39 2.39
C ALA A 21 -4.23 4.06 1.11
N LEU A 22 -4.73 3.25 0.18
CA LEU A 22 -5.48 3.69 -1.00
C LEU A 22 -6.84 3.02 -0.97
N SER A 23 -7.90 3.82 -1.01
CA SER A 23 -9.28 3.32 -0.98
C SER A 23 -9.85 3.21 -2.40
N PHE A 24 -10.53 2.12 -2.66
CA PHE A 24 -11.21 1.83 -3.92
C PHE A 24 -12.70 1.62 -3.69
N THR A 25 -13.50 2.31 -4.51
CA THR A 25 -14.94 2.08 -4.62
C THR A 25 -15.17 1.01 -5.69
N ASP A 26 -16.13 0.11 -5.45
CA ASP A 26 -16.53 -0.96 -6.40
C ASP A 26 -15.45 -1.97 -6.81
N VAL A 27 -14.31 -2.01 -6.11
CA VAL A 27 -13.27 -3.03 -6.29
C VAL A 27 -13.38 -4.09 -5.21
N THR A 28 -13.38 -5.37 -5.59
CA THR A 28 -13.34 -6.48 -4.63
C THR A 28 -11.93 -6.67 -4.06
N PRO A 29 -11.76 -7.23 -2.84
CA PRO A 29 -10.44 -7.52 -2.28
C PRO A 29 -9.56 -8.38 -3.19
N MET A 30 -10.17 -9.33 -3.92
CA MET A 30 -9.46 -10.18 -4.88
C MET A 30 -8.94 -9.38 -6.08
N ALA A 31 -9.78 -8.53 -6.68
CA ALA A 31 -9.36 -7.66 -7.78
C ALA A 31 -8.28 -6.66 -7.35
N CYS A 32 -8.39 -6.12 -6.13
CA CYS A 32 -7.34 -5.30 -5.53
C CYS A 32 -6.01 -6.05 -5.46
N ALA A 33 -6.00 -7.29 -4.95
CA ALA A 33 -4.76 -8.06 -4.81
C ALA A 33 -4.09 -8.35 -6.16
N ILE A 34 -4.87 -8.62 -7.20
CA ILE A 34 -4.37 -8.82 -8.57
C ILE A 34 -3.71 -7.55 -9.10
N GLY A 35 -4.32 -6.37 -8.87
CA GLY A 35 -3.83 -5.09 -9.37
C GLY A 35 -2.81 -4.37 -8.47
N ALA A 36 -2.64 -4.82 -7.23
CA ALA A 36 -1.93 -4.06 -6.19
C ALA A 36 -0.49 -3.71 -6.57
N GLN A 37 0.25 -4.63 -7.17
CA GLN A 37 1.63 -4.40 -7.60
C GLN A 37 1.75 -3.23 -8.60
N GLY A 38 0.85 -3.18 -9.58
CA GLY A 38 0.80 -2.08 -10.55
C GLY A 38 0.48 -0.75 -9.87
N VAL A 39 -0.52 -0.75 -8.97
CA VAL A 39 -0.91 0.43 -8.19
C VAL A 39 0.23 0.93 -7.28
N LEU A 40 1.00 0.03 -6.68
CA LEU A 40 2.14 0.38 -5.85
C LEU A 40 3.32 0.91 -6.68
N ALA A 41 3.53 0.37 -7.88
CA ALA A 41 4.56 0.86 -8.79
C ALA A 41 4.30 2.31 -9.24
N GLN A 42 3.08 2.62 -9.68
CA GLN A 42 2.69 4.00 -10.02
C GLN A 42 2.76 4.93 -8.80
N TRP A 43 2.41 4.45 -7.60
CA TRP A 43 2.52 5.23 -6.37
C TRP A 43 3.98 5.61 -6.07
N ARG A 44 4.91 4.66 -6.25
CA ARG A 44 6.36 4.86 -6.03
C ARG A 44 6.98 5.76 -7.09
N ALA A 45 6.50 5.72 -8.33
CA ALA A 45 7.01 6.55 -9.42
C ALA A 45 6.91 8.06 -9.10
N GLY A 46 5.86 8.49 -8.40
CA GLY A 46 5.71 9.88 -7.95
C GLY A 46 6.43 10.24 -6.65
N ARG A 47 7.12 9.29 -6.02
CA ARG A 47 7.71 9.41 -4.67
C ARG A 47 9.12 8.81 -4.62
N PRO A 48 10.09 9.41 -5.33
CA PRO A 48 11.47 8.97 -5.28
C PRO A 48 11.98 8.99 -3.84
N GLY A 49 12.69 7.92 -3.44
CA GLY A 49 13.17 7.76 -2.07
C GLY A 49 12.29 6.90 -1.16
N TRP A 50 11.12 6.44 -1.61
CA TRP A 50 10.29 5.50 -0.86
C TRP A 50 10.30 4.10 -1.47
N ARG A 51 10.39 3.08 -0.60
CA ARG A 51 10.30 1.66 -0.96
C ARG A 51 9.11 1.03 -0.26
N VAL A 52 8.31 0.25 -0.99
CA VAL A 52 7.21 -0.52 -0.39
C VAL A 52 7.79 -1.78 0.26
N ALA A 53 7.48 -1.99 1.54
CA ALA A 53 7.97 -3.14 2.33
C ALA A 53 6.93 -4.26 2.40
N HIS A 54 5.68 -3.93 2.76
CA HIS A 54 4.57 -4.85 2.88
C HIS A 54 3.28 -4.20 2.38
N TRP A 55 2.34 -5.01 1.90
CA TRP A 55 1.03 -4.53 1.47
C TRP A 55 -0.04 -5.62 1.65
N LYS A 56 -1.29 -5.19 1.82
CA LYS A 56 -2.47 -6.08 1.88
C LYS A 56 -3.70 -5.37 1.32
N CYS A 57 -4.58 -6.12 0.69
CA CYS A 57 -5.93 -5.66 0.33
C CYS A 57 -6.94 -6.17 1.36
N GLY A 58 -7.89 -5.33 1.77
CA GLY A 58 -8.93 -5.72 2.72
C GLY A 58 -10.11 -4.77 2.73
N PRO A 59 -11.14 -5.06 3.56
CA PRO A 59 -12.23 -4.12 3.79
C PRO A 59 -11.70 -2.80 4.33
N ALA A 60 -12.33 -1.69 3.94
CA ALA A 60 -11.96 -0.38 4.45
C ALA A 60 -12.03 -0.34 5.99
N GLY A 61 -11.00 0.21 6.64
CA GLY A 61 -10.92 0.27 8.09
C GLY A 61 -10.51 -1.04 8.79
N ALA A 62 -10.10 -2.08 8.04
CA ALA A 62 -9.46 -3.28 8.60
C ALA A 62 -8.08 -2.92 9.18
N ARG A 63 -8.10 -2.42 10.42
CA ARG A 63 -7.01 -1.77 11.15
C ARG A 63 -5.67 -2.54 11.10
N GLY A 64 -4.60 -1.80 10.82
CA GLY A 64 -3.22 -2.09 11.20
C GLY A 64 -2.50 -3.13 10.33
N MET A 65 -1.53 -2.68 9.56
CA MET A 65 -0.42 -3.54 9.15
C MET A 65 0.75 -3.22 10.07
N LYS A 66 1.26 -4.24 10.76
CA LYS A 66 2.46 -4.08 11.58
C LYS A 66 3.61 -3.79 10.62
N ALA A 67 4.21 -2.60 10.75
CA ALA A 67 5.44 -2.22 10.06
C ALA A 67 6.62 -3.08 10.50
#